data_AF-A0A535QAS3-F1
#
_entry.id   AF-A0A535QAS3-F1
#
_cell.length_a   1.000
_cell.length_b   1.000
_cell.length_c   1.000
_cell.angle_alpha   90.00
_cell.angle_beta   90.00
_cell.angle_gamma   90.00
#
_symmetry.space_group_name_H-M   'P 1'
#
loop_
_entity.id
_entity.type
_entity.pdbx_description
1 polymer ?
#
loop_
_entity_poly.entity_id
_entity_poly.type
_entity_poly.pdbx_seq_one_letter_code
_entity_poly.pdbx_strand_id
1 'polypeptide(L)'
;MTLLPLHAFGTRYDLPAPLYLFLIGAGAVVFLSFLLVLQRPVLRVRPTGEDVPAVPRTPSWPGWLMVLLGLAMIYGGLYGSQSTPDNVIVTAFWLVFWIAVPISIAVVGNYWPYISPLNVVARLVGPRARLEWPRWWGYWPATILFFLFACGELIFNGVTTTPAGAAQVI
;
A
#
# COMPACT_ATOMS: atom_id res chain seq x y z
N MET A 1 -18.86 31.10 -5.33
CA MET A 1 -18.73 30.08 -4.25
C MET A 1 -18.14 28.83 -4.89
N THR A 2 -16.85 28.60 -4.70
CA THR A 2 -16.16 27.39 -5.18
C THR A 2 -16.59 26.22 -4.29
N LEU A 3 -17.44 25.34 -4.80
CA LEU A 3 -17.78 24.11 -4.11
C LEU A 3 -16.53 23.21 -4.13
N LEU A 4 -15.91 23.03 -2.97
CA LEU A 4 -14.87 22.03 -2.77
C LEU A 4 -15.59 20.67 -2.66
N PRO A 5 -15.41 19.74 -3.60
CA PRO A 5 -15.94 18.39 -3.42
C PRO A 5 -15.16 17.72 -2.29
N LEU A 6 -15.75 17.70 -1.09
CA LEU A 6 -15.17 17.06 0.10
C LEU A 6 -15.42 15.53 0.12
N HIS A 7 -16.07 15.00 -0.91
CA HIS A 7 -16.31 13.57 -1.07
C HIS A 7 -16.01 13.16 -2.51
N ALA A 8 -14.96 12.37 -2.69
CA ALA A 8 -14.67 11.68 -3.94
C ALA A 8 -15.11 10.22 -3.82
N PHE A 9 -16.42 9.99 -3.86
CA PHE A 9 -16.89 8.66 -4.27
C PHE A 9 -17.00 8.68 -5.80
N GLY A 10 -16.34 7.72 -6.44
CA GLY A 10 -16.44 7.52 -7.89
C GLY A 10 -17.89 7.31 -8.33
N THR A 11 -18.10 7.23 -9.65
CA THR A 11 -19.40 6.89 -10.24
C THR A 11 -20.04 5.73 -9.46
N ARG A 12 -21.32 5.86 -9.08
CA ARG A 12 -22.05 4.75 -8.45
C ARG A 12 -21.94 3.55 -9.37
N TYR A 13 -21.17 2.57 -8.94
CA TYR A 13 -21.11 1.30 -9.62
C TYR A 13 -22.38 0.55 -9.24
N ASP A 14 -23.43 0.72 -10.06
CA ASP A 14 -24.65 -0.04 -9.93
C ASP A 14 -24.37 -1.47 -10.43
N LEU A 15 -23.77 -2.27 -9.55
CA LEU A 15 -23.61 -3.70 -9.78
C LEU A 15 -25.03 -4.27 -9.98
N PRO A 16 -25.34 -5.02 -11.05
CA PRO A 16 -26.67 -5.58 -11.28
C PRO A 16 -27.05 -6.70 -10.29
N ALA A 17 -26.35 -6.78 -9.15
CA ALA A 17 -26.61 -7.74 -8.10
C ALA A 17 -27.79 -7.27 -7.23
N PRO A 18 -28.72 -8.18 -6.87
CA PRO A 18 -29.75 -7.89 -5.90
C PRO A 18 -29.19 -7.36 -4.58
N LEU A 19 -29.78 -6.28 -4.05
CA LEU A 19 -29.35 -5.61 -2.81
C LEU A 19 -29.19 -6.58 -1.63
N TYR A 20 -30.07 -7.58 -1.52
CA TYR A 20 -30.02 -8.54 -0.41
C TYR A 20 -28.74 -9.38 -0.44
N LEU A 21 -28.22 -9.74 -1.62
CA LEU A 21 -26.96 -10.48 -1.74
C LEU A 21 -25.78 -9.64 -1.27
N PHE A 22 -25.78 -8.35 -1.63
CA PHE A 22 -24.76 -7.41 -1.17
C PHE A 22 -24.77 -7.26 0.36
N LEU A 23 -25.96 -7.06 0.96
CA LEU A 23 -26.10 -6.89 2.41
C LEU A 23 -25.72 -8.15 3.19
N ILE A 24 -26.18 -9.33 2.74
CA ILE A 24 -25.83 -10.61 3.37
C ILE A 24 -24.33 -10.88 3.23
N GLY A 25 -23.75 -10.65 2.04
CA GLY A 25 -22.31 -10.84 1.80
C GLY A 25 -21.46 -9.92 2.68
N ALA A 26 -21.77 -8.62 2.71
CA ALA A 26 -21.07 -7.65 3.55
C ALA A 26 -21.19 -8.01 5.04
N GLY A 27 -22.40 -8.33 5.51
CA GLY A 27 -22.64 -8.74 6.89
C GLY A 27 -21.89 -10.03 7.26
N ALA A 28 -21.89 -11.02 6.38
CA ALA A 28 -21.18 -12.27 6.59
C ALA A 28 -19.65 -12.07 6.67
N VAL A 29 -19.06 -11.27 5.78
CA VAL A 29 -17.61 -10.98 5.80
C VAL A 29 -17.22 -10.28 7.10
N VAL A 30 -17.98 -9.27 7.52
CA VAL A 30 -17.75 -8.58 8.80
C VAL A 30 -17.86 -9.57 9.96
N PHE A 31 -18.95 -10.32 10.05
CA PHE A 31 -19.17 -11.29 11.13
C PHE A 31 -18.05 -12.34 11.21
N LEU A 32 -17.67 -12.94 10.08
CA LEU A 32 -16.58 -13.93 10.01
C LEU A 32 -15.22 -13.33 10.41
N SER A 33 -14.95 -12.08 10.01
CA SER A 33 -13.70 -11.41 10.42
C SER A 33 -13.59 -11.25 11.94
N PHE A 34 -14.69 -10.95 12.63
CA PHE A 34 -14.72 -10.87 14.10
C PHE A 34 -14.49 -12.24 14.74
N LEU A 35 -15.09 -13.31 14.19
CA LEU A 35 -14.86 -14.67 14.69
C LEU A 35 -13.38 -15.08 14.61
N LEU A 36 -12.68 -14.71 13.53
CA LEU A 36 -11.24 -14.97 13.38
C LEU A 36 -10.40 -14.22 14.42
N VAL A 37 -10.80 -12.99 14.77
CA VAL A 37 -10.10 -12.18 15.80
C VAL A 37 -10.33 -12.74 17.20
N LEU A 38 -11.55 -13.17 17.52
CA LEU A 38 -11.91 -13.70 18.85
C LEU A 38 -11.11 -14.95 19.25
N GLN A 39 -10.65 -15.74 18.28
CA GLN A 39 -9.89 -16.96 18.52
C GLN A 39 -8.42 -16.72 18.86
N ARG A 40 -7.91 -15.50 18.74
CA ARG A 40 -6.49 -15.20 18.99
C ARG A 40 -6.30 -14.71 20.44
N PRO A 41 -5.72 -15.51 21.35
CA PRO A 41 -5.31 -14.99 22.64
C PRO A 41 -4.30 -13.87 22.39
N VAL A 42 -4.63 -12.66 22.86
CA VAL A 42 -3.72 -11.51 22.79
C VAL A 42 -2.62 -11.75 23.83
N LEU A 43 -1.62 -12.55 23.46
CA LEU A 43 -0.39 -12.64 24.22
C LEU A 43 0.26 -11.25 24.15
N ARG A 44 0.20 -10.53 25.27
CA ARG A 44 0.81 -9.22 25.42
C ARG A 44 2.33 -9.42 25.52
N VAL A 45 2.97 -9.68 24.38
CA VAL A 45 4.42 -9.71 24.29
C VAL A 45 4.90 -8.28 24.50
N ARG A 46 5.68 -8.06 25.57
CA ARG A 46 6.39 -6.80 25.75
C ARG A 46 7.36 -6.69 24.57
N PRO A 47 7.35 -5.62 23.76
CA PRO A 47 8.31 -5.49 22.67
C PRO A 47 9.73 -5.49 23.26
N THR A 48 10.47 -6.58 23.06
CA THR A 48 11.86 -6.70 23.49
C THR A 48 12.76 -6.15 22.37
N GLY A 49 12.87 -4.84 22.30
CA GLY A 49 13.75 -4.13 21.36
C GLY A 49 13.03 -3.48 20.18
N GLU A 50 13.80 -2.90 19.26
CA GLU A 50 13.33 -2.48 17.94
C GLU A 50 13.06 -3.74 17.12
N ASP A 51 11.80 -4.09 16.94
CA ASP A 51 11.33 -5.27 16.19
C ASP A 51 11.50 -5.05 14.67
N VAL A 52 12.71 -4.65 14.28
CA VAL A 52 13.08 -4.33 12.90
C VAL A 52 13.79 -5.55 12.32
N PRO A 53 13.19 -6.22 11.33
CA PRO A 53 13.82 -7.37 10.68
C PRO A 53 15.22 -7.00 10.16
N ALA A 54 16.18 -7.91 10.30
CA ALA A 54 17.50 -7.71 9.76
C ALA A 54 17.41 -7.52 8.23
N VAL A 55 17.81 -6.34 7.75
CA VAL A 55 17.86 -6.06 6.31
C VAL A 55 19.00 -6.88 5.68
N PRO A 56 18.73 -7.66 4.62
CA PRO A 56 19.77 -8.40 3.92
C PRO A 56 20.97 -7.52 3.54
N ARG A 57 22.18 -8.09 3.62
CA ARG A 57 23.43 -7.36 3.36
C ARG A 57 23.64 -7.09 1.87
N THR A 58 23.15 -7.97 1.01
CA THR A 58 23.26 -7.86 -0.45
C THR A 58 21.91 -7.52 -1.07
N PRO A 59 21.88 -6.68 -2.13
CA PRO A 59 20.69 -6.52 -2.94
C PRO A 59 20.29 -7.87 -3.51
N SER A 60 19.08 -8.30 -3.20
CA SER A 60 18.51 -9.53 -3.72
C SER A 60 18.02 -9.29 -5.16
N TRP A 61 18.03 -10.33 -6.00
CA TRP A 61 17.46 -10.24 -7.35
C TRP A 61 15.97 -9.83 -7.35
N PRO A 62 15.11 -10.23 -6.38
CA PRO A 62 13.73 -9.76 -6.31
C PRO A 62 13.63 -8.27 -5.97
N GLY A 63 14.57 -7.73 -5.18
CA GLY A 63 14.63 -6.30 -4.91
C GLY A 63 14.87 -5.49 -6.19
N TRP A 64 15.81 -5.94 -7.02
CA TRP A 64 16.07 -5.33 -8.33
C TRP A 64 14.88 -5.46 -9.27
N LEU A 65 14.20 -6.62 -9.27
CA LEU A 65 12.97 -6.81 -10.03
C LEU A 65 11.90 -5.80 -9.59
N MET A 66 11.71 -5.59 -8.29
CA MET A 66 10.76 -4.59 -7.76
C MET A 66 11.11 -3.16 -8.19
N VAL A 67 12.39 -2.79 -8.23
CA VAL A 67 12.83 -1.49 -8.76
C VAL A 67 12.47 -1.36 -10.24
N LEU A 68 12.78 -2.39 -11.06
CA LEU A 68 12.47 -2.38 -12.49
C LEU A 68 10.97 -2.33 -12.76
N LEU A 69 10.17 -3.08 -12.00
CA LEU A 69 8.71 -3.04 -12.07
C LEU A 69 8.18 -1.66 -11.68
N GLY A 70 8.69 -1.06 -10.60
CA GLY A 70 8.35 0.30 -10.20
C GLY A 70 8.63 1.32 -11.31
N LEU A 71 9.83 1.27 -11.91
CA LEU A 71 10.20 2.15 -13.03
C LEU A 71 9.32 1.93 -14.26
N ALA A 72 8.99 0.68 -14.60
CA ALA A 72 8.10 0.35 -15.71
C ALA A 72 6.67 0.88 -15.45
N MET A 73 6.19 0.80 -14.20
CA MET A 73 4.89 1.34 -13.80
C MET A 73 4.88 2.87 -13.84
N ILE A 74 5.93 3.55 -13.38
CA ILE A 74 6.07 5.00 -13.53
C ILE A 74 6.03 5.38 -15.01
N TYR A 75 6.82 4.70 -15.85
CA TYR A 75 6.86 4.97 -17.28
C TYR A 75 5.49 4.79 -17.95
N GLY A 76 4.82 3.66 -17.72
CA GLY A 76 3.51 3.43 -18.33
C GLY A 76 2.40 4.32 -17.75
N GLY A 77 2.58 4.89 -16.56
CA GLY A 77 1.58 5.78 -15.96
C GLY A 77 1.74 7.20 -16.50
N LEU A 78 2.98 7.62 -16.81
CA LEU A 78 3.27 8.92 -17.43
C LEU A 78 3.04 8.94 -18.94
N TYR A 79 3.40 7.87 -19.65
CA TYR A 79 3.39 7.84 -21.12
C TYR A 79 2.35 6.89 -21.72
N GLY A 80 1.71 6.04 -20.92
CA GLY A 80 0.64 5.15 -21.38
C GLY A 80 -0.73 5.84 -21.48
N SER A 81 -1.76 5.04 -21.74
CA SER A 81 -3.14 5.52 -21.79
C SER A 81 -3.52 6.18 -20.45
N GLN A 82 -4.10 7.37 -20.51
CA GLN A 82 -4.61 8.07 -19.32
C GLN A 82 -6.05 7.67 -18.98
N SER A 83 -6.65 6.81 -19.79
CA SER A 83 -7.93 6.17 -19.47
C SER A 83 -7.70 5.08 -18.42
N THR A 84 -8.26 5.27 -17.22
CA THR A 84 -8.10 4.35 -16.08
C THR A 84 -8.43 2.88 -16.41
N PRO A 85 -9.54 2.56 -17.12
CA PRO A 85 -9.85 1.17 -17.48
C PRO A 85 -8.84 0.54 -18.45
N ASP A 86 -8.16 1.35 -19.25
CA ASP A 86 -7.25 0.87 -20.30
C ASP A 86 -5.79 0.82 -19.84
N ASN A 87 -5.49 1.26 -18.62
CA ASN A 87 -4.14 1.28 -18.08
C ASN A 87 -4.01 0.34 -16.87
N VAL A 88 -3.28 -0.77 -17.10
CA VAL A 88 -3.06 -1.82 -16.09
C VAL A 88 -2.38 -1.30 -14.82
N ILE A 89 -1.67 -0.18 -14.87
CA ILE A 89 -0.89 0.35 -13.74
C ILE A 89 -1.78 0.74 -12.58
N VAL A 90 -2.98 1.25 -12.84
CA VAL A 90 -3.91 1.61 -11.77
C VAL A 90 -4.27 0.36 -10.96
N THR A 91 -4.62 -0.73 -11.63
CA THR A 91 -4.90 -2.02 -10.99
C THR A 91 -3.65 -2.63 -10.34
N ALA A 92 -2.51 -2.63 -11.05
CA ALA A 92 -1.27 -3.21 -10.54
C ALA A 92 -0.77 -2.49 -9.27
N PHE A 93 -0.86 -1.17 -9.22
CA PHE A 93 -0.41 -0.41 -8.06
C PHE A 93 -1.45 -0.47 -6.92
N TRP A 94 -2.68 -0.04 -7.17
CA TRP A 94 -3.67 0.15 -6.11
C TRP A 94 -4.29 -1.16 -5.60
N LEU A 95 -4.42 -2.17 -6.46
CA LEU A 95 -4.98 -3.46 -6.03
C LEU A 95 -3.89 -4.48 -5.72
N VAL A 96 -2.94 -4.69 -6.62
CA VAL A 96 -1.93 -5.74 -6.42
C VAL A 96 -0.88 -5.31 -5.40
N PHE A 97 -0.18 -4.19 -5.64
CA PHE A 97 0.88 -3.74 -4.74
C PHE A 97 0.34 -3.21 -3.40
N TRP A 98 -0.66 -2.35 -3.42
CA TRP A 98 -1.14 -1.70 -2.20
C TRP A 98 -2.00 -2.60 -1.31
N ILE A 99 -2.83 -3.49 -1.89
CA ILE A 99 -3.73 -4.35 -1.12
C ILE A 99 -3.20 -5.78 -1.04
N ALA A 100 -2.93 -6.43 -2.18
CA ALA A 100 -2.61 -7.86 -2.19
C ALA A 100 -1.22 -8.17 -1.58
N VAL A 101 -0.21 -7.31 -1.76
CA VAL A 101 1.11 -7.52 -1.16
C VAL A 101 1.04 -7.46 0.38
N PRO A 102 0.48 -6.43 1.04
CA PRO A 102 0.33 -6.43 2.49
C PRO A 102 -0.48 -7.61 3.04
N ILE A 103 -1.57 -8.00 2.37
CA ILE A 103 -2.36 -9.18 2.78
C ILE A 103 -1.52 -10.45 2.69
N SER A 104 -0.77 -10.64 1.61
CA SER A 104 0.09 -11.82 1.48
C SER A 104 1.25 -11.84 2.47
N ILE A 105 1.78 -10.68 2.87
CA ILE A 105 2.75 -10.58 3.99
C ILE A 105 2.09 -11.04 5.30
N ALA A 106 0.83 -10.67 5.54
CA ALA A 106 0.11 -11.09 6.73
C ALA A 106 -0.18 -12.62 6.75
N VAL A 107 -0.31 -13.24 5.59
CA VAL A 107 -0.59 -14.69 5.45
C VAL A 107 0.70 -15.54 5.44
N VAL A 108 1.68 -15.15 4.63
CA VAL A 108 2.92 -15.93 4.39
C VAL A 108 4.01 -15.61 5.41
N GLY A 109 4.00 -14.41 5.98
CA GLY A 109 5.06 -13.87 6.83
C GLY A 109 5.85 -12.76 6.16
N ASN A 110 6.71 -12.10 6.95
CA ASN A 110 7.37 -10.86 6.51
C ASN A 110 8.54 -11.10 5.54
N TYR A 111 8.23 -11.19 4.25
CA TYR A 111 9.22 -11.27 3.18
C TYR A 111 9.62 -9.91 2.58
N TRP A 112 9.00 -8.80 3.04
CA TRP A 112 9.27 -7.44 2.55
C TRP A 112 10.76 -7.05 2.57
N PRO A 113 11.55 -7.34 3.63
CA PRO A 113 12.98 -7.00 3.65
C PRO A 113 13.77 -7.57 2.46
N TYR A 114 13.32 -8.67 1.86
CA TYR A 114 13.98 -9.33 0.73
C TYR A 114 13.53 -8.79 -0.63
N ILE A 115 12.35 -8.20 -0.76
CA ILE A 115 11.85 -7.71 -2.05
C ILE A 115 11.84 -6.18 -2.13
N SER A 116 12.01 -5.49 -1.00
CA SER A 116 11.84 -4.04 -0.93
C SER A 116 12.79 -3.29 -1.87
N PRO A 117 12.26 -2.46 -2.79
CA PRO A 117 13.09 -1.64 -3.67
C PRO A 117 13.87 -0.57 -2.88
N LEU A 118 13.34 -0.13 -1.73
CA LEU A 118 14.01 0.84 -0.85
C LEU A 118 15.34 0.31 -0.32
N ASN A 119 15.43 -1.00 -0.06
CA ASN A 119 16.69 -1.62 0.35
C ASN A 119 17.73 -1.59 -0.77
N VAL A 120 17.32 -1.75 -2.03
CA VAL A 120 18.23 -1.62 -3.19
C VAL A 120 18.74 -0.19 -3.30
N VAL A 121 17.84 0.80 -3.27
CA VAL A 121 18.19 2.22 -3.36
C VAL A 121 19.11 2.64 -2.22
N ALA A 122 18.79 2.26 -0.98
CA ALA A 122 19.61 2.56 0.18
C ALA A 122 21.04 2.02 0.06
N ARG A 123 21.24 0.89 -0.63
CA ARG A 123 22.59 0.34 -0.89
C ARG A 123 23.33 1.07 -1.99
N LEU A 124 22.63 1.52 -3.04
CA LEU A 124 23.23 2.34 -4.10
C LEU A 124 23.73 3.69 -3.57
N VAL A 125 23.03 4.27 -2.60
CA VAL A 125 23.42 5.53 -1.95
C VAL A 125 24.61 5.34 -0.98
N GLY A 126 24.99 4.10 -0.69
CA GLY A 126 26.16 3.73 0.11
C GLY A 126 25.85 3.54 1.61
N PRO A 127 26.79 2.94 2.38
CA PRO A 127 26.64 2.64 3.80
C PRO A 127 26.84 3.89 4.67
N ARG A 128 26.13 4.99 4.37
CA ARG A 128 26.17 6.18 5.23
C ARG A 128 25.77 5.78 6.64
N ALA A 129 26.44 6.38 7.63
CA ALA A 129 26.07 6.22 9.03
C ALA A 129 24.58 6.53 9.17
N ARG A 130 23.82 5.62 9.80
CA ARG A 130 22.41 5.84 10.07
C ARG A 130 22.33 7.10 10.93
N LEU A 131 21.61 8.12 10.45
CA LEU A 131 21.31 9.29 11.27
C LEU A 131 20.61 8.78 12.54
N GLU A 132 21.05 9.24 13.72
CA GLU A 132 20.37 8.88 14.96
C GLU A 132 18.94 9.45 14.90
N TRP A 133 17.97 8.54 14.86
CA TRP A 133 16.57 8.93 14.73
C TRP A 133 16.04 9.42 16.07
N PRO A 134 15.48 10.64 16.17
CA PRO A 134 15.03 11.17 17.44
C PRO A 134 13.88 10.35 18.02
N ARG A 135 14.02 9.90 19.27
CA ARG A 135 12.99 9.07 19.94
C ARG A 135 11.61 9.75 20.02
N TRP A 136 11.57 11.09 20.11
CA TRP A 136 10.34 11.87 20.14
C TRP A 136 9.60 11.92 18.80
N TRP A 137 10.31 11.75 17.68
CA TRP A 137 9.68 11.59 16.36
C TRP A 137 9.05 10.21 16.22
N GLY A 138 9.63 9.18 16.84
CA GLY A 138 9.11 7.82 16.79
C GLY A 138 8.76 7.41 15.35
N TYR A 139 7.55 6.89 15.17
CA TYR A 139 7.02 6.52 13.85
C TYR A 139 6.08 7.58 13.23
N TRP A 140 5.94 8.77 13.84
CA TRP A 140 4.99 9.80 13.38
C TRP A 140 5.17 10.19 11.91
N PRO A 141 6.40 10.40 11.39
CA PRO A 141 6.56 10.70 9.97
C PRO A 141 6.02 9.61 9.05
N ALA A 142 6.23 8.33 9.39
CA ALA A 142 5.69 7.21 8.64
C ALA A 142 4.16 7.17 8.72
N THR A 143 3.58 7.47 9.90
CA THR A 143 2.13 7.57 10.09
C THR A 143 1.53 8.69 9.24
N ILE A 144 2.15 9.87 9.21
CA ILE A 144 1.70 11.01 8.40
C ILE A 144 1.78 10.66 6.92
N LEU A 145 2.89 10.08 6.46
CA LEU A 145 3.04 9.66 5.07
C LEU A 145 1.99 8.62 4.67
N PHE A 146 1.76 7.62 5.51
CA PHE A 146 0.71 6.61 5.30
C PHE A 146 -0.68 7.25 5.24
N PHE A 147 -0.99 8.16 6.17
CA PHE A 147 -2.26 8.86 6.20
C PHE A 147 -2.48 9.69 4.92
N LEU A 148 -1.49 10.46 4.50
CA LEU A 148 -1.57 11.26 3.27
C LEU A 148 -1.71 10.37 2.03
N PHE A 149 -1.00 9.25 1.98
CA PHE A 149 -1.12 8.28 0.90
C PHE A 149 -2.53 7.67 0.83
N ALA A 150 -3.09 7.25 1.98
CA ALA A 150 -4.45 6.73 2.07
C ALA A 150 -5.51 7.80 1.74
N CYS A 151 -5.29 9.07 2.13
CA CYS A 151 -6.14 10.17 1.68
C CYS A 151 -6.09 10.37 0.17
N GLY A 152 -4.90 10.20 -0.45
CA GLY A 152 -4.76 10.20 -1.90
C GLY A 152 -5.66 9.17 -2.58
N GLU A 153 -5.63 7.93 -2.08
CA GLU A 153 -6.47 6.85 -2.60
C GLU A 153 -7.97 7.09 -2.39
N LEU A 154 -8.38 7.48 -1.16
CA LEU A 154 -9.78 7.43 -0.74
C LEU A 154 -10.51 8.77 -0.90
N ILE A 155 -9.83 9.89 -0.70
CA ILE A 155 -10.42 11.23 -0.71
C ILE A 155 -10.14 11.94 -2.03
N PHE A 156 -8.98 11.69 -2.63
CA PHE A 156 -8.55 12.36 -3.87
C PHE A 156 -8.44 11.39 -5.04
N ASN A 157 -9.29 10.35 -5.05
CA ASN A 157 -9.21 9.26 -6.04
C ASN A 157 -9.23 9.77 -7.49
N GLY A 158 -10.03 10.78 -7.81
CA GLY A 158 -10.13 11.39 -9.14
C GLY A 158 -8.87 12.07 -9.65
N VAL A 159 -7.85 12.23 -8.79
CA VAL A 159 -6.53 12.72 -9.14
C VAL A 159 -5.49 11.62 -8.96
N THR A 160 -5.41 11.05 -7.75
CA THR A 160 -4.32 10.14 -7.36
C THR A 160 -4.46 8.74 -7.97
N THR A 161 -5.68 8.29 -8.31
CA THR A 161 -5.91 6.98 -8.94
C THR A 161 -5.97 7.04 -10.48
N THR A 162 -5.70 8.20 -11.07
CA THR A 162 -5.45 8.29 -12.52
C THR A 162 -4.09 7.66 -12.86
N PRO A 163 -3.84 7.22 -14.12
CA PRO A 163 -2.56 6.62 -14.47
C PRO A 163 -1.34 7.52 -14.20
N ALA A 164 -1.41 8.80 -14.57
CA ALA A 164 -0.34 9.76 -14.24
C ALA A 164 -0.26 10.05 -12.74
N GLY A 165 -1.39 10.13 -12.03
CA GLY A 165 -1.41 10.32 -10.57
C GLY A 165 -0.79 9.14 -9.82
N ALA A 166 -1.09 7.91 -10.25
CA ALA A 166 -0.50 6.70 -9.69
C ALA A 166 1.02 6.67 -9.91
N ALA A 167 1.51 7.09 -11.08
CA ALA A 167 2.94 7.21 -11.34
C ALA A 167 3.67 8.22 -10.46
N GLN A 168 2.99 9.24 -9.94
CA GLN A 168 3.59 10.25 -9.05
C GLN A 168 3.75 9.77 -7.60
N VAL A 169 3.02 8.72 -7.20
CA VAL A 169 3.03 8.20 -5.83
C VAL A 169 3.80 6.88 -5.68
N ILE A 170 4.22 6.27 -6.80
CA ILE A 170 5.18 5.15 -6.86
C ILE A 170 6.59 5.65 -6.58
#